data_AF-A0A831MB63-F1
#
_entry.id   AF-A0A831MB63-F1
#
_cell.length_a   1.000
_cell.length_b   1.000
_cell.length_c   1.000
_cell.angle_alpha   90.00
_cell.angle_beta   90.00
_cell.angle_gamma   90.00
#
_symmetry.space_group_name_H-M   'P 1'
#
loop_
_entity.id
_entity.type
_entity.pdbx_description
1 polymer ?
#
loop_
_entity_poly.entity_id
_entity_poly.type
_entity_poly.pdbx_seq_one_letter_code
_entity_poly.pdbx_strand_id
1 'polypeptide(L)'
;MFRLIVWMMAAAASAQEASPRLVVTLNPNLHHVQGIDLDGDRLWVSSVDAKAGKGYVSLLSIRSGELLRQVEVQEWRRIHAGGLQLDGESLWVPVAEYDRDGPTTIVRLNRNTLRVEGRFEVDDHIGCVAAGTGELMGGNWDSKLLYVWTKEGRELGRRPNP
;
A
#
# COMPACT_ATOMS: atom_id res chain seq x y z
N MET A 1 21.48 16.16 61.48
CA MET A 1 21.55 16.67 60.09
C MET A 1 22.24 15.60 59.26
N PHE A 2 21.54 14.96 58.31
CA PHE A 2 22.05 14.47 57.01
C PHE A 2 20.89 13.74 56.30
N ARG A 3 20.65 14.13 55.04
CA ARG A 3 19.61 13.62 54.13
C ARG A 3 20.37 13.01 52.95
N LEU A 4 20.21 11.71 52.69
CA LEU A 4 20.77 11.08 51.49
C LEU A 4 19.65 10.94 50.46
N ILE A 5 19.76 11.69 49.36
CA ILE A 5 18.93 11.52 48.17
C ILE A 5 19.86 10.92 47.11
N VAL A 6 19.57 9.69 46.69
CA VAL A 6 20.24 9.07 45.54
C VAL A 6 19.35 9.29 44.32
N TRP A 7 19.80 10.13 43.40
CA TRP A 7 19.29 10.16 42.03
C TRP A 7 20.17 9.26 41.17
N MET A 8 19.62 8.14 40.67
CA MET A 8 20.19 7.50 39.50
C MET A 8 19.64 8.20 38.26
N MET A 9 20.45 9.07 37.65
CA MET A 9 20.26 9.44 36.27
C MET A 9 20.69 8.25 35.41
N ALA A 10 19.72 7.49 34.88
CA ALA A 10 19.98 6.73 33.67
C ALA A 10 19.95 7.73 32.51
N ALA A 11 21.09 7.91 31.85
CA ALA A 11 21.21 8.75 30.68
C ALA A 11 20.23 8.28 29.61
N ALA A 12 19.18 9.06 29.37
CA ALA A 12 18.43 8.96 28.13
C ALA A 12 19.41 9.37 27.02
N ALA A 13 19.85 8.41 26.21
CA ALA A 13 20.45 8.73 24.93
C ALA A 13 19.42 9.60 24.20
N SER A 14 19.75 10.88 23.99
CA SER A 14 18.86 11.79 23.28
C SER A 14 18.66 11.21 21.88
N ALA A 15 17.44 10.73 21.60
CA ALA A 15 17.01 10.57 20.23
C ALA A 15 17.13 11.96 19.61
N GLN A 16 18.17 12.17 18.80
CA GLN A 16 18.24 13.31 17.90
C GLN A 16 16.87 13.39 17.21
N GLU A 17 16.17 14.52 17.33
CA GLU A 17 14.87 14.69 16.68
C GLU A 17 15.01 14.29 15.20
N ALA A 18 14.36 13.20 14.82
CA ALA A 18 14.43 12.67 13.46
C ALA A 18 13.79 13.70 12.54
N SER A 19 14.60 14.48 11.84
CA SER A 19 14.14 15.40 10.81
C SER A 19 14.02 14.66 9.47
N PRO A 20 12.95 14.94 8.69
CA PRO A 20 12.81 14.32 7.38
C PRO A 20 13.97 14.75 6.48
N ARG A 21 14.60 13.77 5.83
CA ARG A 21 15.68 14.03 4.85
C ARG A 21 15.15 14.61 3.54
N LEU A 22 13.88 14.39 3.25
CA LEU A 22 13.19 14.86 2.05
C LEU A 22 11.70 15.04 2.37
N VAL A 23 11.15 16.18 1.98
CA VAL A 23 9.71 16.46 1.98
C VAL A 23 9.35 16.87 0.56
N VAL A 24 8.40 16.18 -0.04
CA VAL A 24 7.93 16.46 -1.40
C VAL A 24 6.45 16.81 -1.34
N THR A 25 6.09 17.94 -1.95
CA THR A 25 4.69 18.28 -2.20
C THR A 25 4.25 17.62 -3.50
N LEU A 26 3.19 16.83 -3.45
CA LEU A 26 2.57 16.25 -4.65
C LEU A 26 1.54 17.25 -5.19
N ASN A 27 1.67 17.62 -6.46
CA ASN A 27 0.85 18.63 -7.11
C ASN A 27 -0.60 18.20 -7.43
N PRO A 28 -0.89 16.94 -7.83
CA PRO A 28 -2.24 16.56 -8.21
C PRO A 28 -3.14 16.34 -6.99
N ASN A 29 -4.45 16.45 -7.18
CA ASN A 29 -5.42 15.93 -6.21
C ASN A 29 -5.48 14.41 -6.34
N LEU A 30 -4.96 13.71 -5.32
CA LEU A 30 -4.92 12.24 -5.29
C LEU A 30 -6.14 11.63 -4.59
N HIS A 31 -7.12 12.42 -4.15
CA HIS A 31 -8.27 11.96 -3.37
C HIS A 31 -7.83 11.25 -2.07
N HIS A 32 -8.48 10.13 -1.71
CA HIS A 32 -8.16 9.38 -0.50
C HIS A 32 -7.07 8.35 -0.79
N VAL A 33 -5.82 8.72 -0.52
CA VAL A 33 -4.62 7.86 -0.69
C VAL A 33 -4.68 6.65 0.23
N GLN A 34 -4.29 5.48 -0.28
CA GLN A 34 -4.32 4.19 0.42
C GLN A 34 -2.95 3.55 0.55
N GLY A 35 -2.14 3.62 -0.51
CA GLY A 35 -0.83 2.97 -0.56
C GLY A 35 0.16 3.77 -1.38
N ILE A 36 1.44 3.60 -1.05
CA ILE A 36 2.56 4.18 -1.77
C ILE A 36 3.69 3.16 -1.91
N ASP A 37 4.43 3.24 -3.01
CA ASP A 37 5.72 2.57 -3.17
C ASP A 37 6.62 3.41 -4.09
N LEU A 38 7.94 3.24 -4.00
CA LEU A 38 8.91 4.10 -4.69
C LEU A 38 10.11 3.32 -5.25
N ASP A 39 10.62 3.81 -6.38
CA ASP A 39 11.87 3.35 -6.97
C ASP A 39 12.58 4.54 -7.64
N GLY A 40 13.70 4.97 -7.06
CA GLY A 40 14.45 6.14 -7.50
C GLY A 40 13.60 7.42 -7.44
N ASP A 41 13.35 8.02 -8.61
CA ASP A 41 12.55 9.26 -8.75
C ASP A 41 11.06 8.98 -9.03
N ARG A 42 10.64 7.72 -8.98
CA ARG A 42 9.25 7.32 -9.26
C ARG A 42 8.52 6.98 -7.98
N LEU A 43 7.32 7.53 -7.84
CA LEU A 43 6.38 7.25 -6.76
C LEU A 43 5.09 6.69 -7.35
N TRP A 44 4.69 5.50 -6.92
CA TRP A 44 3.38 4.94 -7.20
C TRP A 44 2.45 5.23 -6.02
N VAL A 45 1.22 5.62 -6.31
CA VAL A 45 0.19 5.92 -5.30
C VAL A 45 -1.12 5.25 -5.71
N SER A 46 -1.70 4.45 -4.83
CA SER A 46 -3.08 4.00 -4.95
C SER A 46 -4.01 4.94 -4.19
N SER A 47 -5.18 5.20 -4.76
CA SER A 47 -6.18 6.05 -4.12
C SER A 47 -7.60 5.76 -4.57
N VAL A 48 -8.57 6.30 -3.83
CA VAL A 48 -10.00 6.18 -4.13
C VAL A 48 -10.68 7.55 -4.20
N ASP A 49 -11.47 7.74 -5.25
CA ASP A 49 -12.51 8.78 -5.33
C ASP A 49 -13.88 8.12 -5.12
N ALA A 50 -14.32 8.06 -3.86
CA ALA A 50 -15.60 7.47 -3.50
C ALA A 50 -16.80 8.22 -4.11
N LYS A 51 -16.67 9.52 -4.40
CA LYS A 51 -17.76 10.29 -5.02
C LYS A 51 -17.94 9.93 -6.48
N ALA A 52 -16.84 9.71 -7.19
CA ALA A 52 -16.85 9.29 -8.59
C ALA A 52 -16.99 7.77 -8.77
N GLY A 53 -16.84 6.98 -7.70
CA GLY A 53 -16.81 5.52 -7.77
C GLY A 53 -15.57 5.01 -8.51
N LYS A 54 -14.40 5.61 -8.26
CA LYS A 54 -13.16 5.33 -8.98
C LYS A 54 -12.03 4.93 -8.05
N GLY A 55 -11.27 3.92 -8.47
CA GLY A 55 -10.00 3.54 -7.86
C GLY A 55 -8.88 3.86 -8.83
N TYR A 56 -7.80 4.47 -8.34
CA TYR A 56 -6.70 4.93 -9.18
C TYR A 56 -5.37 4.32 -8.76
N VAL A 57 -4.50 4.12 -9.75
CA VAL A 57 -3.05 4.02 -9.56
C VAL A 57 -2.38 5.15 -10.32
N SER A 58 -1.61 5.96 -9.60
CA SER A 58 -0.91 7.14 -10.10
C SER A 58 0.60 6.94 -10.04
N LEU A 59 1.32 7.32 -11.09
CA LEU A 59 2.78 7.40 -11.14
C LEU A 59 3.16 8.89 -11.12
N LEU A 60 4.01 9.28 -10.18
CA LEU A 60 4.49 10.64 -9.98
C LEU A 60 6.02 10.72 -10.01
N SER A 61 6.55 11.90 -10.32
CA SER A 61 7.97 12.22 -10.10
C SER A 61 8.17 12.74 -8.67
N ILE A 62 9.13 12.17 -7.95
CA ILE A 62 9.51 12.66 -6.61
C ILE A 62 10.20 14.03 -6.73
N ARG A 63 10.99 14.25 -7.79
CA ARG A 63 11.71 15.49 -8.03
C ARG A 63 10.79 16.69 -8.26
N SER A 64 9.74 16.53 -9.06
CA SER A 64 8.83 17.64 -9.40
C SER A 64 7.50 17.62 -8.65
N GLY A 65 7.11 16.48 -8.06
CA GLY A 65 5.79 16.29 -7.47
C GLY A 65 4.67 16.15 -8.52
N GLU A 66 5.01 16.07 -9.80
CA GLU A 66 4.04 16.03 -10.90
C GLU A 66 3.51 14.64 -11.18
N LEU A 67 2.26 14.58 -11.63
CA LEU A 67 1.64 13.38 -12.16
C LEU A 67 2.22 13.04 -13.53
N LEU A 68 2.85 11.87 -13.66
CA LEU A 68 3.35 11.38 -14.93
C LEU A 68 2.31 10.52 -15.66
N ARG A 69 1.53 9.73 -14.91
CA ARG A 69 0.47 8.86 -15.45
C ARG A 69 -0.53 8.52 -14.36
N GLN A 70 -1.79 8.30 -14.74
CA GLN A 70 -2.82 7.73 -13.88
C GLN A 70 -3.65 6.73 -14.68
N VAL A 71 -4.05 5.64 -14.03
CA VAL A 71 -5.00 4.65 -14.59
C VAL A 71 -6.10 4.36 -13.59
N GLU A 72 -7.28 4.07 -14.12
CA GLU A 72 -8.40 3.51 -13.38
C GLU A 72 -8.19 2.00 -13.20
N VAL A 73 -8.43 1.49 -11.98
CA VAL A 73 -8.27 0.07 -11.65
C VAL A 73 -9.54 -0.57 -11.10
N GLN A 74 -10.62 0.20 -10.97
CA GLN A 74 -11.89 -0.31 -10.46
C GLN A 74 -12.57 -1.30 -11.41
N GLU A 75 -13.32 -2.23 -10.82
CA GLU A 75 -14.24 -3.11 -11.54
C GLU A 75 -15.57 -3.15 -10.79
N TRP A 76 -16.66 -2.73 -11.44
CA TRP A 76 -17.99 -2.65 -10.82
C TRP A 76 -17.99 -1.84 -9.52
N ARG A 77 -18.26 -2.50 -8.39
CA ARG A 77 -18.32 -1.92 -7.04
C ARG A 77 -16.95 -1.91 -6.35
N ARG A 78 -15.96 -2.60 -6.92
CA ARG A 78 -14.60 -2.66 -6.38
C ARG A 78 -13.85 -1.41 -6.78
N ILE A 79 -13.96 -0.38 -5.95
CA ILE A 79 -13.37 0.94 -6.20
C ILE A 79 -12.23 1.24 -5.22
N HIS A 80 -12.06 0.44 -4.18
CA HIS A 80 -11.12 0.70 -3.10
C HIS A 80 -9.76 0.09 -3.43
N ALA A 81 -8.92 0.85 -4.14
CA ALA A 81 -7.54 0.47 -4.43
C ALA A 81 -6.69 0.60 -3.16
N GLY A 82 -6.33 -0.52 -2.52
CA GLY A 82 -5.63 -0.57 -1.24
C GLY A 82 -4.11 -0.40 -1.34
N GLY A 83 -3.38 -0.83 -0.32
CA GLY A 83 -1.92 -0.81 -0.26
C GLY A 83 -1.28 -1.60 -1.40
N LEU A 84 -0.44 -0.93 -2.19
CA LEU A 84 0.25 -1.50 -3.36
C LEU A 84 1.72 -1.85 -3.06
N GLN A 85 2.32 -2.69 -3.89
CA GLN A 85 3.77 -2.92 -3.88
C GLN A 85 4.32 -3.19 -5.29
N LEU A 86 5.49 -2.61 -5.58
CA LEU A 86 6.32 -2.86 -6.75
C LEU A 86 7.13 -4.16 -6.57
N ASP A 87 7.18 -4.96 -7.63
CA ASP A 87 7.83 -6.27 -7.69
C ASP A 87 8.48 -6.47 -9.07
N GLY A 88 9.74 -6.09 -9.19
CA GLY A 88 10.46 -6.13 -10.46
C GLY A 88 9.77 -5.26 -11.52
N GLU A 89 9.22 -5.89 -12.57
CA GLU A 89 8.45 -5.24 -13.64
C GLU A 89 6.95 -5.12 -13.37
N SER A 90 6.48 -5.68 -12.25
CA SER A 90 5.07 -5.72 -11.86
C SER A 90 4.77 -4.75 -10.73
N LEU A 91 3.56 -4.23 -10.71
CA LEU A 91 2.97 -3.50 -9.60
C LEU A 91 1.69 -4.21 -9.18
N TRP A 92 1.61 -4.59 -7.91
CA TRP A 92 0.48 -5.32 -7.34
C TRP A 92 -0.40 -4.37 -6.54
N VAL A 93 -1.72 -4.40 -6.79
CA VAL A 93 -2.69 -3.58 -6.07
C VAL A 93 -3.96 -4.39 -5.80
N PRO A 94 -4.44 -4.46 -4.55
CA PRO A 94 -5.76 -4.98 -4.26
C PRO A 94 -6.82 -3.92 -4.56
N VAL A 95 -7.92 -4.32 -5.18
CA VAL A 95 -9.06 -3.45 -5.48
C VAL A 95 -10.32 -4.09 -4.91
N ALA A 96 -10.76 -3.59 -3.75
CA ALA A 96 -11.86 -4.17 -2.98
C ALA A 96 -13.16 -3.37 -3.12
N GLU A 97 -14.29 -3.99 -2.76
CA GLU A 97 -15.49 -3.23 -2.43
C GLU A 97 -15.28 -2.44 -1.13
N TYR A 98 -16.02 -1.34 -0.97
CA TYR A 98 -16.05 -0.57 0.28
C TYR A 98 -16.96 -1.25 1.33
N ASP A 99 -16.70 -2.54 1.55
CA ASP A 99 -17.40 -3.42 2.46
C ASP A 99 -16.35 -4.32 3.15
N ARG A 100 -16.48 -4.47 4.46
CA ARG A 100 -15.54 -5.25 5.28
C ARG A 100 -15.46 -6.70 4.85
N ASP A 101 -16.59 -7.27 4.44
CA ASP A 101 -16.70 -8.67 4.07
C ASP A 101 -16.82 -8.82 2.54
N GLY A 102 -16.52 -7.74 1.79
CA GLY A 102 -16.68 -7.67 0.34
C GLY A 102 -15.47 -8.21 -0.44
N PRO A 103 -15.67 -8.71 -1.67
CA PRO A 103 -14.62 -9.36 -2.45
C PRO A 103 -13.59 -8.37 -2.98
N THR A 104 -12.40 -8.88 -3.27
CA THR A 104 -11.27 -8.13 -3.81
C THR A 104 -10.75 -8.73 -5.10
N THR A 105 -10.42 -7.88 -6.06
CA THR A 105 -9.59 -8.26 -7.21
C THR A 105 -8.15 -7.84 -6.93
N ILE A 106 -7.21 -8.78 -6.92
CA ILE A 106 -5.78 -8.48 -6.90
C ILE A 106 -5.34 -8.24 -8.34
N VAL A 107 -4.88 -7.03 -8.64
CA VAL A 107 -4.51 -6.60 -9.99
C VAL A 107 -2.99 -6.52 -10.11
N ARG A 108 -2.45 -7.07 -11.21
CA ARG A 108 -1.06 -6.90 -11.63
C ARG A 108 -0.98 -5.92 -12.78
N LEU A 109 -0.22 -4.85 -12.59
CA LEU A 109 0.04 -3.84 -13.61
C LEU A 109 1.50 -3.92 -14.07
N ASN A 110 1.75 -3.65 -15.35
CA ASN A 110 3.08 -3.38 -15.85
C ASN A 110 3.61 -2.07 -15.23
N ARG A 111 4.79 -2.07 -14.61
CA ARG A 111 5.30 -0.88 -13.90
C ARG A 111 5.51 0.36 -14.78
N ASN A 112 5.80 0.16 -16.07
CA ASN A 112 6.18 1.22 -16.99
C ASN A 112 4.96 1.78 -17.74
N THR A 113 4.03 0.92 -18.11
CA THR A 113 2.85 1.29 -18.90
C THR A 113 1.57 1.44 -18.08
N LEU A 114 1.55 0.89 -16.85
CA LEU A 114 0.38 0.72 -15.99
C LEU A 114 -0.77 -0.05 -16.66
N ARG A 115 -0.48 -0.88 -17.66
CA ARG A 115 -1.46 -1.79 -18.26
C ARG A 115 -1.66 -3.00 -17.35
N VAL A 116 -2.91 -3.45 -17.24
CA VAL A 116 -3.24 -4.70 -16.53
C VAL A 116 -2.66 -5.89 -17.29
N GLU A 117 -1.82 -6.68 -16.61
CA GLU A 117 -1.17 -7.89 -17.13
C GLU A 117 -1.66 -9.18 -16.45
N GLY A 118 -2.48 -9.05 -15.41
CA GLY A 118 -3.02 -10.18 -14.67
C GLY A 118 -3.99 -9.73 -13.60
N ARG A 119 -4.87 -10.64 -13.20
CA ARG A 119 -5.77 -10.46 -12.06
C ARG A 119 -6.16 -11.80 -11.46
N PHE A 120 -6.48 -11.82 -10.18
CA PHE A 120 -7.18 -12.94 -9.54
C PHE A 120 -8.12 -12.42 -8.45
N GLU A 121 -9.14 -13.21 -8.14
CA GLU A 121 -10.20 -12.85 -7.19
C GLU A 121 -9.93 -13.45 -5.81
N VAL A 122 -10.30 -12.71 -4.78
CA VAL A 122 -10.28 -13.14 -3.37
C VAL A 122 -11.63 -12.82 -2.76
N ASP A 123 -12.27 -13.82 -2.15
CA ASP A 123 -13.56 -13.67 -1.46
C ASP A 123 -13.36 -13.16 -0.02
N ASP A 124 -12.67 -12.01 0.10
CA ASP A 124 -12.41 -11.26 1.33
C ASP A 124 -11.99 -9.84 0.94
N HIS A 125 -12.08 -8.90 1.88
CA HIS A 125 -11.60 -7.54 1.70
C HIS A 125 -10.10 -7.49 1.98
N ILE A 126 -9.27 -7.42 0.93
CA ILE A 126 -7.81 -7.30 1.06
C ILE A 126 -7.42 -5.83 0.98
N GLY A 127 -6.93 -5.30 2.10
CA GLY A 127 -6.59 -3.88 2.23
C GLY A 127 -5.17 -3.53 1.76
N CYS A 128 -4.25 -4.51 1.72
CA CYS A 128 -2.89 -4.32 1.25
C CYS A 128 -2.28 -5.63 0.74
N VAL A 129 -1.27 -5.52 -0.12
CA VAL A 129 -0.46 -6.65 -0.57
C VAL A 129 1.02 -6.42 -0.29
N ALA A 130 1.74 -7.52 -0.08
CA ALA A 130 3.19 -7.55 -0.11
C ALA A 130 3.70 -8.61 -1.09
N ALA A 131 4.77 -8.29 -1.82
CA ALA A 131 5.36 -9.17 -2.83
C ALA A 131 6.66 -9.82 -2.32
N GLY A 132 6.64 -11.14 -2.16
CA GLY A 132 7.83 -11.97 -1.99
C GLY A 132 8.37 -12.49 -3.33
N THR A 133 9.48 -13.23 -3.29
CA THR A 133 10.19 -13.75 -4.47
C THR A 133 9.32 -14.67 -5.34
N GLY A 134 8.46 -15.49 -4.73
CA GLY A 134 7.57 -16.42 -5.46
C GLY A 134 6.10 -16.34 -5.05
N GLU A 135 5.78 -15.47 -4.09
CA GLU A 135 4.47 -15.43 -3.45
C GLU A 135 3.99 -13.98 -3.25
N LEU A 136 2.69 -13.83 -3.09
CA LEU A 136 2.05 -12.62 -2.62
C LEU A 136 1.50 -12.88 -1.24
N MET A 137 1.60 -11.87 -0.39
CA MET A 137 0.96 -11.85 0.91
C MET A 137 -0.08 -10.73 0.91
N GLY A 138 -1.12 -10.85 1.71
CA GLY A 138 -2.12 -9.79 1.86
C GLY A 138 -2.71 -9.75 3.24
N GLY A 139 -3.04 -8.55 3.70
CA GLY A 139 -3.79 -8.32 4.93
C GLY A 139 -5.24 -8.04 4.59
N ASN A 140 -6.18 -8.73 5.24
CA ASN A 140 -7.59 -8.40 5.08
C ASN A 140 -7.99 -7.15 5.89
N TRP A 141 -9.29 -6.85 6.01
CA TRP A 141 -9.76 -5.72 6.79
C TRP A 141 -9.24 -5.75 8.24
N ASP A 142 -8.69 -4.63 8.71
CA ASP A 142 -7.93 -4.48 9.96
C ASP A 142 -6.72 -5.44 10.09
N SER A 143 -6.29 -6.06 8.99
CA SER A 143 -5.27 -7.10 8.96
C SER A 143 -5.52 -8.20 10.01
N LYS A 144 -6.76 -8.66 10.15
CA LYS A 144 -7.11 -9.75 11.08
C LYS A 144 -6.53 -11.08 10.62
N LEU A 145 -6.54 -11.30 9.31
CA LEU A 145 -5.95 -12.44 8.64
C LEU A 145 -4.85 -11.98 7.69
N LEU A 146 -3.77 -12.77 7.65
CA LEU A 146 -2.70 -12.68 6.68
C LEU A 146 -2.81 -13.85 5.73
N TYR A 147 -2.96 -13.55 4.45
CA TYR A 147 -3.05 -14.51 3.35
C TYR A 147 -1.71 -14.67 2.66
N VAL A 148 -1.51 -15.83 2.03
CA VAL A 148 -0.40 -16.12 1.13
C VAL A 148 -0.95 -16.78 -0.13
N TRP A 149 -0.55 -16.28 -1.30
CA TRP A 149 -0.91 -16.79 -2.62
C TRP A 149 0.33 -16.98 -3.50
N THR A 150 0.22 -17.83 -4.53
CA THR A 150 1.14 -17.73 -5.68
C THR A 150 0.86 -16.44 -6.46
N LYS A 151 1.79 -16.04 -7.35
CA LYS A 151 1.60 -14.86 -8.21
C LYS A 151 0.42 -15.02 -9.20
N GLU A 152 -0.02 -16.26 -9.43
CA GLU A 152 -1.18 -16.61 -10.25
C GLU A 152 -2.50 -16.66 -9.47
N GLY A 153 -2.48 -16.39 -8.16
CA GLY A 153 -3.68 -16.28 -7.33
C GLY A 153 -4.12 -17.55 -6.61
N ARG A 154 -3.31 -18.62 -6.62
CA ARG A 154 -3.62 -19.83 -5.85
C ARG A 154 -3.29 -19.59 -4.37
N GLU A 155 -4.31 -19.63 -3.50
CA GLU A 155 -4.11 -19.57 -2.05
C GLU A 155 -3.22 -20.73 -1.58
N LEU A 156 -2.13 -20.37 -0.90
CA LEU A 156 -1.20 -21.30 -0.24
C LEU A 156 -1.57 -21.49 1.23
N GLY A 157 -2.18 -20.47 1.83
CA GLY A 157 -2.76 -20.54 3.17
C GLY A 157 -3.09 -19.15 3.71
N ARG A 158 -3.71 -19.12 4.89
CA ARG A 158 -3.95 -17.89 5.65
C ARG A 158 -3.82 -18.17 7.14
N ARG A 159 -3.52 -17.15 7.93
CA ARG A 159 -3.40 -17.24 9.39
C ARG A 159 -3.87 -15.96 10.07
N PRO A 160 -4.27 -16.00 11.35
CA PRO A 160 -4.44 -14.79 12.15
C PRO A 160 -3.17 -13.95 12.20
N ASN A 161 -3.33 -12.64 12.24
CA ASN A 161 -2.24 -11.72 12.53
C ASN A 161 -1.88 -11.81 14.04
N PRO A 162 -0.61 -12.03 14.42
CA PRO A 162 -0.18 -12.28 15.81
C PRO A 162 -0.45 -11.14 16.79
#